data_AF-A0A539E1I2-F1
#
_entry.id   AF-A0A539E1I2-F1
#
_cell.length_a   1.000
_cell.length_b   1.000
_cell.length_c   1.000
_cell.angle_alpha   90.00
_cell.angle_beta   90.00
_cell.angle_gamma   90.00
#
_symmetry.space_group_name_H-M   'P 1'
#
loop_
_entity.id
_entity.type
_entity.pdbx_description
1 polymer ?
#
loop_
_entity_poly.entity_id
_entity_poly.type
_entity_poly.pdbx_seq_one_letter_code
_entity_poly.pdbx_strand_id
1 'polypeptide(L)' 'VDSLDSCGIYFGTTGGQVYASADSGDNWTPIVRDLPAVLSVEVQTLA' A
#
# COMPACT_ATOMS: atom_id res chain seq x y z
N VAL A 1 -3.48 10.71 -4.62
CA VAL A 1 -4.39 9.81 -5.34
C VAL A 1 -3.53 8.91 -6.22
N ASP A 2 -3.86 7.63 -6.39
CA ASP A 2 -3.13 6.78 -7.35
C ASP A 2 -3.56 7.10 -8.79
N SER A 3 -2.67 6.92 -9.76
CA SER A 3 -2.87 7.25 -11.17
C SER A 3 -2.74 6.06 -12.12
N LEU A 4 -2.70 4.84 -11.60
CA LEU A 4 -2.66 3.61 -12.41
C LEU A 4 -4.00 3.36 -13.12
N ASP A 5 -3.95 2.70 -14.29
CA ASP A 5 -5.15 2.30 -15.05
C ASP A 5 -6.03 1.33 -14.27
N SER A 6 -5.41 0.41 -13.51
CA SER A 6 -6.06 -0.43 -12.51
C SER A 6 -5.89 0.23 -11.13
N CYS A 7 -6.90 0.15 -10.28
CA CYS A 7 -6.85 0.78 -8.96
C CYS A 7 -5.72 0.17 -8.12
N GLY A 8 -4.74 0.97 -7.70
CA GLY A 8 -3.77 0.57 -6.72
C GLY A 8 -4.38 0.50 -5.32
N ILE A 9 -4.08 -0.58 -4.59
CA ILE A 9 -4.56 -0.78 -3.21
C ILE A 9 -3.37 -0.90 -2.28
N TYR A 10 -3.45 -0.22 -1.14
CA TYR A 10 -2.40 -0.19 -0.13
C TYR A 10 -3.00 -0.41 1.25
N PHE A 11 -2.36 -1.25 2.07
CA PHE A 11 -2.72 -1.37 3.47
C PHE A 11 -1.50 -1.62 4.36
N GLY A 12 -1.61 -1.14 5.60
CA GLY A 12 -0.66 -1.41 6.67
C GLY A 12 -1.18 -2.48 7.61
N THR A 13 -0.28 -3.28 8.17
CA THR A 13 -0.60 -4.25 9.22
C THR A 13 -0.16 -3.73 10.59
N THR A 14 -0.79 -4.22 11.65
CA THR A 14 -0.31 -4.00 13.02
C THR A 14 1.03 -4.70 13.30
N GLY A 15 1.43 -5.64 12.43
CA GLY A 15 2.74 -6.31 12.45
C GLY A 15 3.88 -5.51 11.83
N GLY A 16 3.63 -4.30 11.31
CA GLY A 16 4.69 -3.42 10.81
C GLY A 16 5.03 -3.56 9.33
N GLN A 17 4.14 -4.16 8.54
CA GLN A 17 4.31 -4.30 7.09
C GLN A 17 3.36 -3.35 6.35
N VAL A 18 3.79 -2.92 5.16
CA VAL A 18 2.90 -2.27 4.18
C VAL A 18 2.91 -3.10 2.91
N TYR A 19 1.73 -3.42 2.41
CA TYR A 19 1.52 -4.14 1.16
C TYR A 19 0.91 -3.22 0.11
N ALA A 20 1.28 -3.46 -1.14
CA ALA A 20 0.71 -2.82 -2.30
C ALA A 20 0.25 -3.85 -3.32
N SER A 21 -0.84 -3.56 -4.00
CA SER A 21 -1.29 -4.20 -5.23
C SER A 21 -1.43 -3.12 -6.29
N ALA A 22 -0.93 -3.40 -7.50
CA ALA A 22 -1.08 -2.55 -8.68
C ALA A 22 -2.16 -3.07 -9.64
N ASP A 23 -2.90 -4.11 -9.24
CA ASP A 23 -3.83 -4.87 -10.06
C ASP A 23 -5.15 -5.14 -9.33
N SER A 24 -5.69 -4.10 -8.66
CA SER A 24 -6.99 -4.16 -7.99
C SER A 24 -7.14 -5.26 -6.92
N GLY A 25 -6.02 -5.74 -6.35
CA GLY A 25 -5.98 -6.69 -5.25
C GLY A 25 -5.73 -8.15 -5.66
N ASP A 26 -5.49 -8.43 -6.94
CA ASP A 26 -5.21 -9.79 -7.43
C ASP A 26 -3.84 -10.30 -6.96
N ASN A 27 -2.81 -9.44 -6.96
CA ASN A 27 -1.47 -9.76 -6.48
C ASN A 27 -0.94 -8.73 -5.47
N TRP A 28 -0.19 -9.21 -4.47
CA TRP A 28 0.29 -8.39 -3.36
C TRP A 28 1.80 -8.47 -3.20
N THR A 29 2.43 -7.31 -3.13
CA THR A 29 3.87 -7.17 -2.84
C THR A 29 4.08 -6.40 -1.53
N PRO A 30 4.89 -6.91 -0.59
CA PRO A 30 5.30 -6.11 0.57
C PRO A 30 6.29 -5.03 0.13
N ILE A 31 5.94 -3.76 0.34
CA ILE A 31 6.74 -2.60 -0.06
C ILE A 31 7.53 -1.98 1.10
N VAL A 32 7.11 -2.23 2.35
CA VAL A 32 7.84 -1.87 3.57
C VAL A 32 7.71 -2.99 4.60
N ARG A 33 8.73 -3.20 5.41
CA ARG A 33 8.77 -4.15 6.54
C ARG A 33 9.40 -3.50 7.77
N ASP A 34 9.19 -4.14 8.91
CA ASP A 34 9.87 -3.84 10.18
C ASP A 34 9.58 -2.44 10.75
N LEU A 35 8.40 -1.88 10.45
CA LEU A 35 7.88 -0.72 11.16
C LEU A 35 7.25 -1.14 12.50
N PRO A 36 7.00 -0.17 13.41
CA PRO A 36 5.95 -0.32 14.40
C PRO A 36 4.57 -0.53 13.74
N ALA A 37 3.54 -0.81 14.55
CA ALA A 37 2.18 -0.99 14.05
C ALA A 37 1.72 0.17 13.16
N VAL A 38 1.30 -0.14 11.93
CA VAL A 38 0.83 0.86 10.97
C VAL A 38 -0.66 1.10 11.22
N LEU A 39 -0.99 2.31 11.68
CA LEU A 39 -2.36 2.68 12.04
C LEU A 39 -3.12 3.36 10.90
N SER A 40 -2.40 3.97 9.96
CA SER A 40 -2.97 4.60 8.77
C SER A 40 -1.99 4.51 7.59
N VAL A 41 -2.56 4.53 6.39
CA VAL A 41 -1.83 4.64 5.12
C VAL A 41 -2.49 5.73 4.31
N GLU A 42 -1.68 6.63 3.75
CA GLU A 42 -2.13 7.72 2.87
C GLU A 42 -1.38 7.64 1.54
N VAL A 43 -2.07 7.95 0.44
CA VAL A 43 -1.51 7.90 -0.91
C VAL A 43 -1.69 9.25 -1.62
N GLN A 44 -0.59 9.83 -2.07
CA GLN A 44 -0.55 11.12 -2.76
C GLN A 44 0.10 10.98 -4.16
N THR A 45 -0.37 11.77 -5.12
CA THR A 45 0.36 11.99 -6.37
C THR A 45 1.41 13.07 -6.14
N LEU A 46 2.59 12.93 -6.71
CA LEU A 46 3.53 14.04 -6.82
C LEU A 46 3.14 14.92 -8.03
N ALA A 47 3.21 16.24 -7.86
CA ALA A 47 3.03 17.22 -8.92
C ALA A 47 4.30 17.40 -9.76
#